data_AF-A0A3C0Z3C2-F1
#
_entry.id   AF-A0A3C0Z3C2-F1
#
_cell.length_a   1.000
_cell.length_b   1.000
_cell.length_c   1.000
_cell.angle_alpha   90.00
_cell.angle_beta   90.00
_cell.angle_gamma   90.00
#
_symmetry.space_group_name_H-M   'P 1'
#
loop_
_entity.id
_entity.type
_entity.pdbx_description
1 polymer ?
#
loop_
_entity_poly.entity_id
_entity_poly.type
_entity_poly.pdbx_seq_one_letter_code
_entity_poly.pdbx_strand_id
1 'polypeptide(L)'
;MLEKILVPLDGSELAQGILPYVVRLARGMNSKLTLFTVVDPDVVRTPSKLGSRGSVWTEFGRIPISVPDERQSQEGSDTGIASHVFERTERTAEGFLREIAERIGGSDLEVDYRVGFGSPAD
;
A
#
# COMPACT_ATOMS: atom_id res chain seq x y z
N MET A 1 5.44 6.92 28.18
CA MET A 1 4.77 5.79 27.49
C MET A 1 4.80 6.07 25.99
N LEU A 2 4.62 5.05 25.15
CA LEU A 2 4.45 5.24 23.71
C LEU A 2 3.03 5.74 23.43
N GLU A 3 2.89 6.93 22.88
CA GLU A 3 1.57 7.53 22.60
C GLU A 3 1.07 7.16 21.20
N LYS A 4 1.99 6.94 20.26
CA LYS A 4 1.70 6.71 18.84
C LYS A 4 2.60 5.60 18.31
N ILE A 5 2.04 4.72 17.50
CA ILE A 5 2.76 3.63 16.84
C ILE A 5 2.52 3.75 15.34
N LEU A 6 3.60 3.84 14.57
CA LEU A 6 3.56 3.79 13.11
C LEU A 6 3.89 2.37 12.65
N VAL A 7 3.08 1.81 11.76
CA VAL A 7 3.31 0.48 11.17
C VAL A 7 3.42 0.62 9.65
N PRO A 8 4.63 0.50 9.09
CA PRO A 8 4.80 0.41 7.66
C PRO A 8 4.33 -0.95 7.15
N LEU A 9 3.56 -0.94 6.07
CA LEU A 9 3.06 -2.11 5.34
C LEU A 9 3.41 -1.95 3.85
N ASP A 10 4.15 -2.91 3.30
CA ASP A 10 4.56 -2.98 1.89
C ASP A 10 3.60 -3.84 1.03
N GLY A 11 2.47 -4.25 1.61
CA GLY A 11 1.49 -5.15 0.98
C GLY A 11 1.85 -6.64 1.05
N SER A 12 3.07 -7.00 1.48
CA SER A 12 3.47 -8.40 1.66
C SER A 12 2.76 -9.06 2.84
N GLU A 13 2.57 -10.37 2.75
CA GLU A 13 2.04 -11.17 3.87
C GLU A 13 3.00 -11.15 5.07
N LEU A 14 4.30 -11.04 4.82
CA LEU A 14 5.33 -10.96 5.86
C LEU A 14 5.15 -9.69 6.70
N ALA A 15 4.99 -8.52 6.05
CA ALA A 15 4.74 -7.27 6.75
C ALA A 15 3.41 -7.31 7.52
N GLN A 16 2.35 -7.88 6.94
CA GLN A 16 1.06 -8.03 7.62
C GLN A 16 1.12 -8.93 8.87
N GLY A 17 2.10 -9.84 8.94
CA GLY A 17 2.31 -10.71 10.10
C GLY A 17 2.56 -9.97 11.42
N ILE A 18 2.94 -8.69 11.37
CA ILE A 18 3.17 -7.87 12.57
C ILE A 18 1.88 -7.42 13.27
N LEU A 19 0.77 -7.34 12.52
CA LEU A 19 -0.47 -6.69 12.97
C LEU A 19 -1.02 -7.23 14.30
N PRO A 20 -1.09 -8.56 14.54
CA PRO A 20 -1.61 -9.09 15.81
C PRO A 20 -0.79 -8.66 17.02
N TYR A 21 0.51 -8.42 16.85
CA TYR A 21 1.42 -8.03 17.92
C TYR A 21 1.29 -6.53 18.23
N VAL A 22 1.27 -5.69 17.19
CA VAL A 22 1.14 -4.24 17.37
C VAL A 22 -0.23 -3.88 17.93
N VAL A 23 -1.31 -4.56 17.52
CA VAL A 23 -2.65 -4.35 18.08
C VAL A 23 -2.67 -4.61 19.59
N ARG A 24 -2.06 -5.71 20.05
CA ARG A 24 -1.93 -6.01 21.49
C ARG A 24 -1.13 -4.94 22.22
N LEU A 25 -0.02 -4.50 21.62
CA LEU A 25 0.85 -3.47 22.17
C LEU A 25 0.12 -2.13 22.30
N ALA A 26 -0.57 -1.69 21.25
CA ALA A 26 -1.30 -0.43 21.20
C ALA A 26 -2.42 -0.38 22.24
N ARG A 27 -3.22 -1.46 22.36
CA ARG A 27 -4.26 -1.58 23.39
C ARG A 27 -3.68 -1.53 24.81
N GLY A 28 -2.62 -2.28 25.07
CA GLY A 28 -1.99 -2.34 26.39
C GLY A 28 -1.37 -1.00 26.84
N MET A 29 -1.01 -0.14 25.88
CA MET A 29 -0.42 1.17 26.16
C MET A 29 -1.38 2.34 25.91
N ASN A 30 -2.61 2.07 25.50
CA ASN A 30 -3.58 3.07 25.07
C ASN A 30 -3.01 4.04 24.00
N SER A 31 -2.26 3.48 23.04
CA SER A 31 -1.60 4.23 21.97
C SER A 31 -2.48 4.30 20.71
N LYS A 32 -2.37 5.41 19.99
CA LYS A 32 -2.91 5.51 18.62
C LYS A 32 -2.04 4.72 17.66
N LEU A 33 -2.67 3.92 16.80
CA LEU A 33 -2.01 3.18 15.73
C LEU A 33 -2.16 3.93 14.40
N THR A 34 -1.10 4.00 13.61
CA THR A 34 -1.14 4.54 12.24
C THR A 34 -0.53 3.54 11.28
N LEU A 35 -1.33 3.06 10.34
CA LEU A 35 -0.87 2.21 9.23
C LEU A 35 -0.31 3.10 8.13
N PHE A 36 0.82 2.71 7.56
CA PHE A 36 1.50 3.51 6.55
C PHE A 36 1.97 2.64 5.39
N THR A 37 1.79 3.11 4.17
CA THR A 37 2.37 2.48 2.98
C THR A 37 2.97 3.55 2.09
N VAL A 38 3.98 3.20 1.31
CA VAL A 38 4.62 4.12 0.36
C VAL A 38 4.43 3.58 -1.03
N VAL A 39 3.93 4.42 -1.93
CA VAL A 39 3.86 4.15 -3.35
C VAL A 39 5.09 4.73 -4.02
N ASP A 40 5.96 3.85 -4.52
CA ASP A 40 7.15 4.25 -5.26
C ASP A 40 6.80 4.47 -6.75
N PRO A 41 6.90 5.72 -7.26
CA PRO A 41 6.56 6.04 -8.64
C PRO A 41 7.47 5.37 -9.68
N ASP A 42 8.73 5.10 -9.35
CA ASP A 42 9.70 4.53 -10.27
C ASP A 42 9.50 3.02 -10.43
N VAL A 43 9.08 2.36 -9.35
CA VAL A 43 8.60 0.97 -9.38
C VAL A 43 7.32 0.85 -10.19
N VAL A 44 6.37 1.78 -10.02
CA VAL A 44 5.11 1.80 -10.76
C VAL A 44 5.31 2.06 -12.27
N ARG A 45 6.32 2.85 -12.64
CA ARG A 45 6.69 3.14 -14.04
C ARG A 45 7.43 2.00 -14.74
N THR A 46 8.00 1.07 -14.00
CA THR A 46 8.75 -0.05 -14.55
C THR A 46 7.94 -1.33 -14.39
N PRO A 47 6.99 -1.64 -15.30
CA PRO A 47 6.40 -2.98 -15.30
C PRO A 47 7.55 -3.96 -15.53
N SER A 48 7.90 -4.71 -14.49
CA SER A 48 8.91 -5.75 -14.54
C SER A 48 8.54 -6.68 -15.68
N LYS A 49 9.32 -6.64 -16.77
CA LYS A 49 9.17 -7.57 -17.88
C LYS A 49 9.29 -8.98 -17.31
N LEU A 50 8.18 -9.73 -17.25
CA LEU A 50 8.04 -11.15 -17.60
C LEU A 50 6.73 -11.74 -17.01
N GLY A 51 5.80 -12.09 -17.89
CA GLY A 51 4.91 -13.24 -17.69
C GLY A 51 3.51 -12.99 -17.09
N SER A 52 2.53 -12.91 -17.99
CA SER A 52 1.19 -13.55 -17.86
C SER A 52 0.32 -13.31 -16.61
N ARG A 53 -0.75 -12.53 -16.84
CA ARG A 53 -2.07 -12.54 -16.15
C ARG A 53 -2.06 -12.31 -14.63
N GLY A 54 -2.40 -11.07 -14.25
CA GLY A 54 -3.22 -10.81 -13.06
C GLY A 54 -2.52 -10.36 -11.78
N SER A 55 -1.19 -10.34 -11.73
CA SER A 55 -0.45 -9.75 -10.60
C SER A 55 0.99 -9.48 -11.03
N VAL A 56 1.46 -8.24 -10.91
CA VAL A 56 2.87 -7.90 -11.09
C VAL A 56 3.58 -8.11 -9.76
N TRP A 57 4.64 -8.92 -9.77
CA TRP A 57 5.56 -9.08 -8.65
C TRP A 57 6.60 -7.97 -8.74
N THR A 58 6.75 -7.17 -7.69
CA THR A 58 7.97 -6.37 -7.50
C THR A 58 8.83 -7.08 -6.45
N GLU A 59 10.16 -6.89 -6.49
CA GLU A 59 11.08 -7.46 -5.49
C GLU A 59 10.81 -7.00 -4.05
N PHE A 60 9.89 -6.03 -3.86
CA PHE A 60 9.67 -5.32 -2.59
C PHE A 60 8.25 -5.45 -2.00
N GLY A 61 7.41 -6.37 -2.51
CA GLY A 61 6.11 -6.64 -1.90
C GLY A 61 4.93 -6.57 -2.87
N ARG A 62 3.80 -7.16 -2.45
CA ARG A 62 2.60 -7.30 -3.28
C ARG A 62 1.76 -6.03 -3.20
N ILE A 63 1.96 -5.09 -4.14
CA ILE A 63 0.92 -4.10 -4.45
C ILE A 63 0.10 -4.63 -5.62
N PRO A 64 -1.22 -4.87 -5.48
CA PRO A 64 -2.04 -5.38 -6.57
C PRO A 64 -2.26 -4.27 -7.62
N ILE A 65 -1.33 -4.13 -8.56
CA ILE A 65 -1.54 -3.31 -9.75
C ILE A 65 -2.38 -4.10 -10.77
N SER A 66 -3.62 -3.65 -10.99
CA SER A 66 -4.46 -4.16 -12.08
C SER A 66 -4.04 -3.48 -13.38
N VAL A 67 -3.13 -4.10 -14.14
CA VAL A 67 -2.74 -3.65 -15.47
C VAL A 67 -3.78 -4.14 -16.49
N PRO A 68 -4.47 -3.25 -17.23
CA PRO A 68 -5.34 -3.66 -18.33
C PRO A 68 -4.54 -4.30 -19.46
N ASP A 69 -5.13 -5.27 -20.17
CA ASP A 69 -4.52 -5.93 -21.34
C ASP A 69 -4.33 -4.89 -22.48
N GLU A 70 -3.08 -4.53 -22.77
CA GLU A 70 -2.66 -3.42 -23.65
C GLU A 70 -2.93 -3.64 -25.17
N ARG A 71 -3.95 -4.39 -25.55
CA ARG A 71 -4.18 -4.69 -26.98
C ARG A 71 -4.94 -3.64 -27.78
N GLN A 72 -5.40 -2.54 -27.20
CA GLN A 72 -6.02 -1.45 -27.96
C GLN A 72 -5.85 -0.11 -27.23
N SER A 73 -4.86 0.69 -27.64
CA SER A 73 -5.07 2.05 -28.17
C SER A 73 -3.74 2.79 -28.29
N GLN A 74 -3.65 3.53 -29.39
CA GLN A 74 -2.48 4.10 -30.02
C GLN A 74 -1.86 5.30 -29.29
N GLU A 75 -0.56 5.46 -29.52
CA GLU A 75 0.25 6.68 -29.57
C GLU A 75 -0.48 8.00 -29.23
N GLY A 76 -0.26 8.51 -28.02
CA GLY A 76 -0.74 9.82 -27.60
C GLY A 76 -0.23 10.21 -26.21
N SER A 77 0.89 10.94 -26.17
CA SER A 77 1.45 11.67 -25.01
C SER A 77 1.50 10.94 -23.64
N ASP A 78 2.72 10.56 -23.23
CA ASP A 78 3.08 9.91 -21.95
C ASP A 78 2.46 10.51 -20.67
N THR A 79 2.06 11.78 -20.70
CA THR A 79 1.53 12.50 -19.52
C THR A 79 0.16 11.98 -19.07
N GLY A 80 -0.66 11.44 -19.97
CA GLY A 80 -2.01 10.97 -19.65
C GLY A 80 -2.09 9.53 -19.09
N ILE A 81 -1.10 8.68 -19.42
CA ILE A 81 -1.04 7.30 -18.93
C ILE A 81 -0.48 7.29 -17.49
N ALA A 82 0.58 8.08 -17.24
CA ALA A 82 1.18 8.16 -15.92
C ALA A 82 0.16 8.60 -14.85
N SER A 83 -0.61 9.66 -15.10
CA SER A 83 -1.59 10.19 -14.14
C SER A 83 -2.69 9.19 -13.76
N HIS A 84 -3.22 8.43 -14.73
CA HIS A 84 -4.22 7.39 -14.45
C HIS A 84 -3.63 6.18 -13.70
N VAL A 85 -2.38 5.80 -13.97
CA VAL A 85 -1.69 4.71 -13.25
C VAL A 85 -1.41 5.11 -11.79
N PHE A 86 -1.01 6.37 -11.56
CA PHE A 86 -0.81 6.92 -10.21
C PHE A 86 -2.10 6.96 -9.39
N GLU A 87 -3.16 7.56 -9.94
CA GLU A 87 -4.45 7.69 -9.23
C GLU A 87 -5.05 6.32 -8.86
N ARG A 88 -4.83 5.32 -9.72
CA ARG A 88 -5.29 3.95 -9.46
C ARG A 88 -4.46 3.26 -8.38
N THR A 89 -3.15 3.49 -8.36
CA THR A 89 -2.25 2.87 -7.37
C THR A 89 -2.48 3.45 -5.99
N GLU A 90 -2.68 4.77 -5.89
CA GLU A 90 -3.09 5.44 -4.65
C GLU A 90 -4.41 4.87 -4.13
N ARG A 91 -5.45 4.81 -4.97
CA ARG A 91 -6.77 4.29 -4.56
C ARG A 91 -6.70 2.84 -4.07
N THR A 92 -5.87 2.02 -4.69
CA THR A 92 -5.64 0.64 -4.25
C THR A 92 -4.90 0.60 -2.90
N ALA A 93 -3.85 1.41 -2.72
CA ALA A 93 -3.09 1.49 -1.48
C ALA A 93 -3.96 1.99 -0.32
N GLU A 94 -4.78 3.02 -0.55
CA GLU A 94 -5.76 3.50 0.42
C GLU A 94 -6.81 2.44 0.75
N GLY A 95 -7.34 1.75 -0.25
CA GLY A 95 -8.31 0.66 -0.06
C GLY A 95 -7.75 -0.46 0.81
N PHE A 96 -6.51 -0.88 0.54
CA PHE A 96 -5.81 -1.88 1.33
C PHE A 96 -5.63 -1.46 2.79
N LEU A 97 -5.13 -0.24 3.04
CA LEU A 97 -4.94 0.24 4.40
C LEU A 97 -6.27 0.41 5.16
N ARG A 98 -7.31 0.89 4.46
CA ARG A 98 -8.66 1.03 5.02
C ARG A 98 -9.22 -0.31 5.46
N GLU A 99 -9.14 -1.33 4.62
CA GLU A 99 -9.61 -2.68 4.94
C GLU A 99 -8.90 -3.21 6.21
N ILE A 100 -7.59 -3.03 6.31
CA ILE A 100 -6.83 -3.44 7.49
C ILE A 100 -7.23 -2.63 8.71
N ALA A 101 -7.35 -1.31 8.61
CA ALA A 101 -7.72 -0.43 9.71
C ALA A 101 -9.11 -0.79 10.26
N GLU A 102 -10.08 -1.05 9.38
CA GLU A 102 -11.42 -1.50 9.75
C GLU A 102 -11.40 -2.88 10.42
N ARG A 103 -10.55 -3.79 9.94
CA ARG A 103 -10.41 -5.15 10.49
C ARG A 103 -9.79 -5.18 11.89
N ILE A 104 -8.82 -4.31 12.16
CA ILE A 104 -8.05 -4.35 13.43
C ILE A 104 -8.48 -3.30 14.45
N GLY A 105 -9.15 -2.24 13.99
CA GLY A 105 -9.68 -1.18 14.85
C GLY A 105 -10.83 -1.66 15.73
N GLY A 106 -11.29 -0.79 16.61
CA GLY A 106 -12.39 -1.07 17.53
C GLY A 106 -12.61 0.09 18.49
N SER A 107 -13.59 -0.05 19.40
CA SER A 107 -13.90 0.98 20.39
C SER A 107 -12.75 1.29 21.36
N ASP A 108 -11.78 0.39 21.48
CA ASP A 108 -10.64 0.44 22.39
C ASP A 108 -9.30 0.70 21.69
N LEU A 109 -9.31 0.94 20.37
CA LEU A 109 -8.09 1.17 19.59
C LEU A 109 -8.38 2.11 18.42
N GLU A 110 -7.84 3.34 18.51
CA GLU A 110 -7.84 4.30 17.41
C GLU A 110 -6.80 3.87 16.36
N VAL A 111 -7.26 3.64 15.14
CA VAL A 111 -6.42 3.29 13.99
C VAL A 111 -6.62 4.31 12.88
N ASP A 112 -5.54 5.00 12.52
CA ASP A 112 -5.44 5.90 11.38
C ASP A 112 -4.65 5.22 10.25
N TYR A 113 -4.74 5.73 9.03
CA TYR A 113 -3.94 5.24 7.91
C TYR A 113 -3.52 6.36 6.97
N ARG A 114 -2.34 6.21 6.36
CA ARG A 114 -1.78 7.18 5.42
C ARG A 114 -1.02 6.50 4.29
N VAL A 115 -1.13 7.04 3.09
CA VAL A 115 -0.31 6.68 1.94
C VAL A 115 0.72 7.77 1.73
N GLY A 116 2.00 7.39 1.64
CA GLY A 116 3.10 8.24 1.22
C GLY A 116 3.48 7.98 -0.23
N PHE A 117 4.20 8.92 -0.83
CA PHE A 117 4.73 8.81 -2.19
C PHE A 117 6.23 9.07 -2.19
N GLY A 118 6.99 8.26 -2.92
CA GLY A 118 8.44 8.36 -3.02
C GLY A 118 9.14 7.02 -2.73
N SER A 119 10.43 7.06 -2.44
CA SER A 119 11.19 5.90 -2.01
C SER A 119 10.79 5.54 -0.56
N PRO A 120 10.46 4.27 -0.25
CA PRO A 120 10.05 3.87 1.10
C PRO A 120 11.07 4.11 2.22
N ALA A 121 12.34 4.32 1.88
CA ALA A 121 13.44 4.51 2.82
C ALA A 121 14.00 5.95 2.87
N ASP A 122 13.45 6.85 2.06
CA ASP A 122 13.81 8.28 2.02
C ASP A 122 12.89 9.11 2.92
#